data_AF-A0A4Q9RUF5-F1
#
_entry.id   AF-A0A4Q9RUF5-F1
#
_cell.length_a   1.000
_cell.length_b   1.000
_cell.length_c   1.000
_cell.angle_alpha   90.00
_cell.angle_beta   90.00
_cell.angle_gamma   90.00
#
_symmetry.space_group_name_H-M   'P 1'
#
loop_
_entity.id
_entity.type
_entity.pdbx_description
1 polymer ?
#
loop_
_entity_poly.entity_id
_entity_poly.type
_entity_poly.pdbx_seq_one_letter_code
_entity_poly.pdbx_strand_id
1 'polypeptide(L)'
;MNNDKLLKTVNEIKNSDIYENSENWEARGLNSSDQQVITILRKATNNFLDRLVKIDNSNETSETKLKQISNLVDELPWDELDTEEKEFMADTLAPAIEAAGFNPWKIF
;
A
#
# COMPACT_ATOMS: atom_id res chain seq x y z
N MET A 1 -15.17 -12.87 -9.26
CA MET A 1 -14.42 -13.60 -8.22
C MET A 1 -13.05 -12.99 -7.87
N ASN A 2 -12.64 -11.83 -8.42
CA ASN A 2 -11.40 -11.15 -7.99
C ASN A 2 -11.59 -10.15 -6.83
N ASN A 3 -12.77 -9.56 -6.69
CA ASN A 3 -13.06 -8.52 -5.68
C ASN A 3 -12.91 -9.05 -4.24
N ASP A 4 -13.30 -10.30 -3.98
CA ASP A 4 -13.22 -10.90 -2.63
C ASP A 4 -11.77 -11.05 -2.15
N LYS A 5 -10.81 -11.28 -3.07
CA LYS A 5 -9.39 -11.38 -2.74
C LYS A 5 -8.83 -10.01 -2.35
N LEU A 6 -9.09 -8.99 -3.17
CA LEU A 6 -8.65 -7.62 -2.90
C LEU A 6 -9.23 -7.08 -1.58
N LEU A 7 -10.54 -7.21 -1.38
CA LEU A 7 -11.19 -6.73 -0.17
C LEU A 7 -10.66 -7.42 1.09
N LYS A 8 -10.40 -8.74 1.00
CA LYS A 8 -9.77 -9.48 2.11
C LYS A 8 -8.38 -8.92 2.43
N THR A 9 -7.51 -8.79 1.43
CA THR A 9 -6.14 -8.27 1.63
C THR A 9 -6.14 -6.84 2.16
N VAL A 10 -6.99 -5.97 1.61
CA VAL A 10 -7.15 -4.58 2.09
C VAL A 10 -7.58 -4.57 3.56
N ASN A 11 -8.57 -5.39 3.94
CA ASN A 11 -9.03 -5.46 5.32
C ASN A 11 -7.94 -6.01 6.27
N GLU A 12 -7.14 -6.98 5.83
CA GLU A 12 -6.01 -7.50 6.62
C GLU A 12 -4.97 -6.40 6.89
N ILE A 13 -4.60 -5.61 5.87
CA ILE A 13 -3.63 -4.51 6.02
C ILE A 13 -4.20 -3.36 6.88
N LYS A 14 -5.45 -2.99 6.68
CA LYS A 14 -6.08 -1.87 7.40
C LYS A 14 -6.32 -2.17 8.88
N ASN A 15 -6.57 -3.42 9.22
CA ASN A 15 -6.84 -3.84 10.61
C ASN A 15 -5.59 -4.36 11.34
N SER A 16 -4.44 -4.45 10.67
CA SER A 16 -3.18 -4.78 11.31
C SER A 16 -2.56 -3.56 11.98
N ASP A 17 -1.57 -3.82 12.82
CA ASP A 17 -0.65 -2.86 13.46
C ASP A 17 0.69 -2.79 12.72
N ILE A 18 0.70 -2.97 11.39
CA ILE A 18 1.91 -3.19 10.59
C ILE A 18 3.01 -2.15 10.84
N TYR A 19 2.67 -0.88 11.00
CA TYR A 19 3.64 0.20 11.26
C TYR A 19 3.80 0.51 12.75
N GLU A 20 2.76 0.28 13.56
CA GLU A 20 2.70 0.63 14.97
C GLU A 20 3.41 -0.40 15.86
N ASN A 21 3.50 -1.65 15.42
CA ASN A 21 4.16 -2.72 16.15
C ASN A 21 5.65 -2.81 15.77
N SER A 22 6.52 -2.58 16.75
CA SER A 22 7.98 -2.58 16.57
C SER A 22 8.53 -3.90 16.08
N GLU A 23 7.89 -5.04 16.37
CA GLU A 23 8.32 -6.35 15.90
C GLU A 23 8.33 -6.44 14.35
N ASN A 24 7.46 -5.68 13.67
CA ASN A 24 7.43 -5.65 12.20
C ASN A 24 8.59 -4.86 11.58
N TRP A 25 9.15 -3.91 12.33
CA TRP A 25 10.37 -3.17 11.97
C TRP A 25 11.60 -4.02 12.28
N GLU A 26 11.63 -4.67 13.44
CA GLU A 26 12.73 -5.57 13.84
C GLU A 26 12.86 -6.77 12.90
N ALA A 27 11.74 -7.31 12.41
CA ALA A 27 11.74 -8.37 11.39
C ALA A 27 12.42 -7.93 10.06
N ARG A 28 12.53 -6.62 9.82
CA ARG A 28 13.24 -6.01 8.70
C ARG A 28 14.68 -5.62 9.05
N GLY A 29 15.12 -5.85 10.30
CA GLY A 29 16.42 -5.42 10.81
C GLY A 29 16.48 -3.92 11.15
N LEU A 30 15.32 -3.29 11.33
CA LEU A 30 15.18 -1.85 11.54
C LEU A 30 14.71 -1.52 12.96
N ASN A 31 14.96 -0.30 13.40
CA ASN A 31 14.26 0.28 14.54
C ASN A 31 12.91 0.83 14.07
N SER A 32 11.95 0.92 14.98
CA SER A 32 10.67 1.59 14.68
C SER A 32 10.89 3.08 14.42
N SER A 33 10.26 3.60 13.36
CA SER A 33 10.25 5.03 13.07
C SER A 33 9.49 5.83 14.14
N ASP A 34 9.69 7.14 14.14
CA ASP A 34 8.96 8.05 15.02
C ASP A 34 7.44 8.00 14.76
N GLN A 35 6.66 8.26 15.81
CA GLN A 35 5.19 8.23 15.76
C GLN A 35 4.59 9.12 14.66
N GLN A 36 5.25 10.23 14.32
CA GLN A 36 4.83 11.11 13.22
C GLN A 36 4.92 10.40 11.87
N VAL A 37 6.01 9.68 11.60
CA VAL A 37 6.20 8.94 10.35
C VAL A 37 5.25 7.75 10.29
N ILE A 38 5.09 7.00 11.40
CA ILE A 38 4.08 5.93 11.50
C ILE A 38 2.69 6.46 11.12
N THR A 39 2.34 7.67 11.57
CA THR A 39 1.06 8.30 11.23
C THR A 39 0.94 8.64 9.74
N ILE A 40 2.03 9.11 9.12
CA ILE A 40 2.11 9.37 7.67
C ILE A 40 1.90 8.07 6.89
N LEU A 41 2.68 7.03 7.20
CA LEU A 41 2.61 5.70 6.58
C LEU A 41 1.19 5.13 6.68
N ARG A 42 0.60 5.13 7.88
CA ARG A 42 -0.75 4.60 8.11
C ARG A 42 -1.81 5.35 7.31
N LYS A 43 -1.75 6.69 7.29
CA LYS A 43 -2.72 7.52 6.57
C LYS A 43 -2.60 7.33 5.06
N ALA A 44 -1.38 7.32 4.53
CA ALA A 44 -1.10 7.14 3.11
C ALA A 44 -1.55 5.75 2.64
N THR A 45 -1.17 4.70 3.37
CA THR A 45 -1.57 3.31 3.07
C THR A 45 -3.09 3.16 3.07
N ASN A 46 -3.80 3.65 4.09
CA ASN A 46 -5.26 3.56 4.13
C ASN A 46 -5.93 4.31 2.96
N ASN A 47 -5.43 5.52 2.63
CA ASN A 47 -5.95 6.30 1.50
C ASN A 47 -5.73 5.58 0.16
N PHE A 48 -4.52 5.04 -0.04
CA PHE A 48 -4.18 4.27 -1.23
C PHE A 48 -5.10 3.06 -1.39
N LEU A 49 -5.26 2.24 -0.35
CA LEU A 49 -6.08 1.04 -0.39
C LEU A 49 -7.55 1.35 -0.68
N ASP A 50 -8.11 2.40 -0.09
CA ASP A 50 -9.50 2.83 -0.37
C ASP A 50 -9.68 3.26 -1.84
N ARG A 51 -8.67 3.90 -2.43
CA ARG A 51 -8.70 4.31 -3.84
C ARG A 51 -8.45 3.13 -4.78
N LEU A 52 -7.58 2.20 -4.42
CA LEU A 52 -7.34 0.96 -5.16
C LEU A 52 -8.63 0.14 -5.29
N VAL A 53 -9.37 -0.03 -4.19
CA VAL A 53 -10.69 -0.71 -4.21
C VAL A 53 -11.67 -0.02 -5.16
N LYS A 54 -11.69 1.32 -5.20
CA LYS A 54 -12.55 2.06 -6.14
C LYS A 54 -12.14 1.84 -7.60
N ILE A 55 -10.83 1.81 -7.88
CA ILE A 55 -10.31 1.53 -9.22
C ILE A 55 -10.67 0.11 -9.65
N ASP A 56 -10.44 -0.89 -8.77
CA ASP A 56 -10.77 -2.29 -9.07
C ASP A 56 -12.26 -2.49 -9.37
N ASN A 57 -13.13 -1.81 -8.62
CA ASN A 57 -14.58 -1.85 -8.80
C ASN A 57 -15.11 -1.03 -10.00
N SER A 58 -14.27 -0.24 -10.66
CA SER A 58 -14.69 0.54 -11.83
C SER A 58 -14.88 -0.35 -13.07
N ASN A 59 -15.69 0.13 -14.03
CA ASN A 59 -15.89 -0.53 -15.33
C ASN A 59 -14.79 -0.16 -16.35
N GLU A 60 -13.70 0.46 -15.89
CA GLU A 60 -12.58 0.87 -16.74
C GLU A 60 -11.79 -0.34 -17.27
N THR A 61 -11.05 -0.12 -18.36
CA THR A 61 -10.16 -1.15 -18.92
C THR A 61 -8.99 -1.43 -17.99
N SER A 62 -8.37 -2.61 -18.12
CA SER A 62 -7.16 -2.95 -17.34
C SER A 62 -6.02 -1.95 -17.56
N GLU A 63 -5.84 -1.44 -18.78
CA GLU A 63 -4.84 -0.41 -19.09
C GLU A 63 -5.13 0.91 -18.37
N THR A 64 -6.39 1.34 -18.37
CA THR A 64 -6.82 2.54 -17.64
C THR A 64 -6.63 2.38 -16.14
N LYS A 65 -7.01 1.23 -15.58
CA LYS A 65 -6.80 0.92 -14.15
C LYS A 65 -5.32 0.92 -13.78
N LEU A 66 -4.45 0.32 -14.59
CA LEU A 66 -3.00 0.34 -14.38
C LEU A 66 -2.49 1.78 -14.31
N LYS A 67 -2.87 2.64 -15.26
CA LYS A 67 -2.49 4.05 -15.25
C LYS A 67 -2.98 4.78 -14.00
N GLN A 68 -4.21 4.51 -13.56
CA GLN A 68 -4.74 5.10 -12.33
C GLN A 68 -3.96 4.63 -11.10
N ILE A 69 -3.59 3.35 -11.02
CA ILE A 69 -2.80 2.80 -9.91
C ILE A 69 -1.38 3.40 -9.93
N SER A 70 -0.74 3.54 -11.09
CA SER A 70 0.55 4.24 -11.20
C SER A 70 0.46 5.67 -10.68
N ASN A 71 -0.59 6.42 -11.05
CA ASN A 71 -0.79 7.76 -10.50
C ASN A 71 -1.02 7.73 -8.97
N LEU A 72 -1.70 6.70 -8.42
CA LEU A 72 -1.82 6.55 -6.96
C LEU A 72 -0.46 6.36 -6.29
N VAL A 73 0.43 5.61 -6.93
CA VAL A 73 1.79 5.38 -6.44
C VAL A 73 2.60 6.67 -6.50
N ASP A 74 2.51 7.45 -7.58
CA ASP A 74 3.17 8.75 -7.70
C ASP A 74 2.70 9.77 -6.64
N GLU A 75 1.47 9.62 -6.13
CA GLU A 75 0.88 10.50 -5.10
C GLU A 75 1.22 10.08 -3.66
N LEU A 76 1.92 8.95 -3.45
CA LEU A 76 2.39 8.56 -2.12
C LEU A 76 3.41 9.58 -1.58
N PRO A 77 3.54 9.74 -0.25
CA PRO A 77 4.36 10.78 0.36
C PRO A 77 5.86 10.44 0.33
N TRP A 78 6.39 10.08 -0.85
CA TRP A 78 7.78 9.64 -1.01
C TRP A 78 8.78 10.70 -0.56
N ASP A 79 8.50 11.97 -0.76
CA ASP A 79 9.42 13.04 -0.35
C ASP A 79 9.48 13.22 1.18
N GLU A 80 8.52 12.67 1.93
CA GLU A 80 8.44 12.74 3.40
C GLU A 80 9.08 11.53 4.09
N LEU A 81 9.49 10.51 3.33
CA LEU A 81 9.95 9.22 3.86
C LEU A 81 11.41 8.96 3.48
N ASP A 82 12.14 8.32 4.40
CA ASP A 82 13.46 7.78 4.08
C ASP A 82 13.37 6.49 3.24
N THR A 83 14.52 5.92 2.90
CA THR A 83 14.58 4.71 2.06
C THR A 83 13.89 3.51 2.72
N GLU A 84 14.07 3.32 4.03
CA GLU A 84 13.56 2.16 4.76
C GLU A 84 12.03 2.24 4.90
N GLU A 85 11.52 3.44 5.17
CA GLU A 85 10.10 3.74 5.27
C GLU A 85 9.39 3.59 3.90
N LYS A 86 10.06 4.02 2.82
CA LYS A 86 9.60 3.80 1.44
C LYS A 86 9.44 2.33 1.11
N GLU A 87 10.49 1.55 1.37
CA GLU A 87 10.50 0.11 1.10
C GLU A 87 9.43 -0.60 1.94
N PHE A 88 9.29 -0.24 3.22
CA PHE A 88 8.24 -0.82 4.07
C PHE A 88 6.84 -0.47 3.55
N MET A 89 6.59 0.78 3.13
CA MET A 89 5.30 1.13 2.52
C MET A 89 5.04 0.37 1.23
N ALA A 90 6.03 0.26 0.33
CA ALA A 90 5.90 -0.47 -0.92
C ALA A 90 5.58 -1.95 -0.70
N ASP A 91 6.32 -2.61 0.21
CA ASP A 91 6.08 -4.00 0.63
C ASP A 91 4.68 -4.21 1.21
N THR A 92 4.20 -3.23 1.99
CA THR A 92 2.87 -3.30 2.61
C THR A 92 1.76 -3.22 1.56
N LEU A 93 1.96 -2.42 0.51
CA LEU A 93 0.96 -2.21 -0.55
C LEU A 93 1.01 -3.28 -1.65
N ALA A 94 2.16 -3.92 -1.85
CA ALA A 94 2.37 -4.88 -2.93
C ALA A 94 1.32 -6.02 -2.98
N PRO A 95 0.93 -6.66 -1.87
CA PRO A 95 -0.09 -7.71 -1.89
C PRO A 95 -1.46 -7.22 -2.35
N ALA A 96 -1.83 -5.98 -2.05
CA ALA A 96 -3.10 -5.41 -2.47
C ALA A 96 -3.11 -5.12 -3.98
N ILE A 97 -2.01 -4.58 -4.52
CA ILE A 97 -1.84 -4.36 -5.96
C ILE A 97 -1.89 -5.69 -6.73
N GLU A 98 -1.23 -6.73 -6.20
CA GLU A 98 -1.28 -8.08 -6.75
C GLU A 98 -2.69 -8.68 -6.68
N ALA A 99 -3.41 -8.47 -5.56
CA ALA A 99 -4.79 -8.92 -5.42
C ALA A 99 -5.75 -8.22 -6.39
N ALA A 100 -5.46 -6.98 -6.80
CA ALA A 100 -6.15 -6.26 -7.87
C ALA A 100 -5.77 -6.73 -9.29
N GLY A 101 -4.81 -7.66 -9.42
CA GLY A 101 -4.40 -8.29 -10.68
C GLY A 101 -3.26 -7.58 -11.42
N PHE A 102 -2.51 -6.71 -10.74
CA PHE A 102 -1.37 -5.97 -11.31
C PHE A 102 -0.03 -6.41 -10.71
N ASN A 103 1.08 -6.16 -11.40
CA ASN A 103 2.41 -6.45 -10.87
C ASN A 103 2.94 -5.20 -10.11
N PRO A 104 3.07 -5.24 -8.77
CA PRO A 104 3.53 -4.08 -7.99
C PRO A 104 4.93 -3.60 -8.37
N TRP A 105 5.84 -4.52 -8.70
CA TRP A 105 7.24 -4.22 -9.03
C TRP A 105 7.46 -3.63 -10.43
N LYS A 106 6.36 -3.44 -11.18
CA LYS A 106 6.36 -2.68 -12.43
C LYS A 106 5.73 -1.29 -12.26
N ILE A 107 5.31 -0.96 -11.05
CA ILE A 107 4.57 0.27 -10.71
C ILE A 107 5.39 1.12 -9.73
N PHE A 108 5.98 0.51 -8.69
CA PHE A 108 7.05 1.12 -7.90
C PHE A 108 8.33 1.23 -8.73
#